data_AF-A0A831KJC0-F1
#
_entry.id   AF-A0A831KJC0-F1
#
_cell.length_a   1.000
_cell.length_b   1.000
_cell.length_c   1.000
_cell.angle_alpha   90.00
_cell.angle_beta   90.00
_cell.angle_gamma   90.00
#
_symmetry.space_group_name_H-M   'P 1'
#
loop_
_entity.id
_entity.type
_entity.pdbx_description
1 polymer ?
#
loop_
_entity_poly.entity_id
_entity_poly.type
_entity_poly.pdbx_seq_one_letter_code
_entity_poly.pdbx_strand_id
1 'polypeptide(L)'
;DIRHYFRLGKYSAFANRLFAFSSSGQEPQRIYFGGSWSFRGYDRRSFYNRNVIFASNELRFPLIDNLYLGFSFGGIGFRGIRGALFFDTGSAWDDEFDKMLGSFGAGMRVSLGYIILLRFDFSRTTDFHTVSNTTDFDFFFGWNF
;
A
#
# COMPACT_ATOMS: atom_id res chain seq x y z
N ASP A 1 -11.24 -6.55 -8.61
CA ASP A 1 -10.52 -5.41 -8.00
C ASP A 1 -11.36 -4.16 -8.25
N ILE A 2 -11.92 -3.58 -7.20
CA ILE A 2 -12.72 -2.35 -7.27
C ILE A 2 -11.90 -1.25 -6.61
N ARG A 3 -11.77 -0.11 -7.29
CA ARG A 3 -11.01 1.04 -6.78
C ARG A 3 -11.86 2.28 -6.90
N HIS A 4 -11.91 3.07 -5.84
CA HIS A 4 -12.65 4.33 -5.81
C HIS A 4 -11.82 5.43 -5.16
N TYR A 5 -11.83 6.62 -5.77
CA TYR A 5 -11.03 7.76 -5.35
C TYR A 5 -11.93 8.94 -5.07
N PHE A 6 -12.15 9.24 -3.78
CA PHE A 6 -12.86 10.44 -3.38
C PHE A 6 -11.87 11.60 -3.36
N ARG A 7 -12.06 12.58 -4.24
CA ARG A 7 -11.28 13.82 -4.19
C ARG A 7 -11.74 14.64 -3.00
N LEU A 8 -10.82 14.97 -2.09
CA LEU A 8 -11.08 15.85 -0.95
C LEU A 8 -10.68 17.31 -1.25
N GLY A 9 -9.79 17.51 -2.21
CA GLY A 9 -9.36 18.82 -2.67
C GLY A 9 -8.44 18.72 -3.88
N LYS A 10 -7.78 19.83 -4.26
CA LYS A 10 -6.90 19.86 -5.43
C LYS A 10 -5.71 18.89 -5.33
N TYR A 11 -5.17 18.72 -4.13
CA TYR A 11 -3.97 17.90 -3.86
C TYR A 11 -4.20 16.79 -2.83
N SER A 12 -5.46 16.52 -2.46
CA SER A 12 -5.82 15.51 -1.47
C SER A 12 -6.91 14.58 -1.99
N ALA A 13 -6.79 13.29 -1.66
CA ALA A 13 -7.76 12.27 -2.06
C ALA A 13 -7.81 11.14 -1.03
N PHE A 14 -9.00 10.59 -0.84
CA PHE A 14 -9.22 9.38 -0.08
C PHE A 14 -9.45 8.22 -1.06
N ALA A 15 -8.44 7.36 -1.19
CA ALA A 15 -8.41 6.23 -2.09
C ALA A 15 -8.85 4.96 -1.36
N ASN A 16 -9.71 4.19 -2.00
CA ASN A 16 -10.28 2.96 -1.49
C ASN A 16 -10.02 1.87 -2.52
N ARG A 17 -9.63 0.69 -2.04
CA ARG A 17 -9.49 -0.50 -2.88
C ARG A 17 -10.12 -1.68 -2.17
N LEU A 18 -10.96 -2.40 -2.90
CA LEU A 18 -11.56 -3.67 -2.49
C LEU A 18 -11.12 -4.74 -3.48
N PHE A 19 -10.57 -5.83 -2.97
CA PHE A 19 -10.13 -6.96 -3.75
C PHE A 19 -10.68 -8.24 -3.14
N ALA A 20 -11.22 -9.11 -3.97
CA ALA A 20 -11.66 -10.44 -3.58
C ALA A 20 -11.30 -11.43 -4.68
N PHE A 21 -10.91 -12.63 -4.27
CA PHE A 21 -10.63 -13.76 -5.15
C PHE A 21 -11.11 -15.03 -4.44
N SER A 22 -11.73 -15.93 -5.18
CA SER A 22 -12.14 -17.24 -4.67
C SER A 22 -12.06 -18.26 -5.80
N SER A 23 -11.52 -19.43 -5.49
CA SER A 23 -11.43 -20.56 -6.40
C SER A 23 -11.85 -21.85 -5.69
N SER A 24 -12.66 -22.65 -6.37
CA SER A 24 -13.21 -23.92 -5.86
C SER A 24 -13.09 -25.02 -6.92
N GLY A 25 -13.22 -26.28 -6.52
CA GLY A 25 -13.08 -27.45 -7.39
C GLY A 25 -12.03 -28.44 -6.89
N GLN A 26 -11.81 -29.52 -7.64
CA GLN A 26 -10.83 -30.55 -7.28
C GLN A 26 -9.38 -30.02 -7.34
N GLU A 27 -9.11 -29.09 -8.26
CA GLU A 27 -7.81 -28.45 -8.41
C GLU A 27 -7.99 -26.91 -8.43
N PRO A 28 -8.18 -26.29 -7.26
CA PRO A 28 -8.46 -24.87 -7.17
C PRO A 28 -7.21 -24.04 -7.46
N GLN A 29 -7.39 -22.95 -8.20
CA GLN A 29 -6.33 -21.99 -8.47
C GLN A 29 -6.00 -21.21 -7.19
N ARG A 30 -4.71 -21.10 -6.87
CA ARG A 30 -4.20 -20.25 -5.79
C ARG A 30 -3.54 -19.00 -6.34
N ILE A 31 -3.58 -17.93 -5.57
CA ILE A 31 -2.93 -16.66 -5.93
C ILE A 31 -1.92 -16.25 -4.86
N TYR A 32 -0.88 -15.54 -5.29
CA TYR A 32 0.01 -14.86 -4.37
C TYR A 32 -0.55 -13.51 -3.96
N PHE A 33 -0.50 -13.22 -2.66
CA PHE A 33 -0.86 -11.93 -2.08
C PHE A 33 0.18 -11.53 -1.03
N GLY A 34 0.28 -10.24 -0.72
CA GLY A 34 1.29 -9.69 0.19
C GLY A 34 2.38 -8.85 -0.48
N GLY A 35 2.91 -7.88 0.26
CA GLY A 35 3.91 -6.91 -0.19
C GLY A 35 3.31 -5.55 -0.56
N SER A 36 4.19 -4.59 -0.86
CA SER A 36 3.87 -3.17 -1.09
C SER A 36 2.81 -2.83 -2.15
N TRP A 37 2.43 -3.78 -3.01
CA TRP A 37 1.41 -3.62 -4.05
C TRP A 37 0.04 -4.21 -3.68
N SER A 38 -0.03 -5.00 -2.63
CA SER A 38 -1.23 -5.69 -2.19
C SER A 38 -1.45 -5.44 -0.71
N PHE A 39 -0.93 -6.31 0.16
CA PHE A 39 -1.07 -6.18 1.60
C PHE A 39 0.22 -5.63 2.21
N ARG A 40 0.25 -4.31 2.50
CA ARG A 40 1.43 -3.64 3.07
C ARG A 40 1.76 -4.16 4.46
N GLY A 41 3.03 -4.13 4.84
CA GLY A 41 3.52 -4.66 6.12
C GLY A 41 3.64 -6.18 6.18
N TYR A 42 3.20 -6.90 5.14
CA TYR A 42 3.47 -8.32 4.98
C TYR A 42 4.47 -8.52 3.85
N ASP A 43 5.33 -9.54 4.00
CA ASP A 43 6.31 -9.88 2.97
C ASP A 43 5.66 -10.15 1.61
N ARG A 44 6.45 -9.91 0.56
CA ARG A 44 6.03 -10.18 -0.82
C ARG A 44 5.69 -11.67 -0.96
N ARG A 45 4.47 -11.97 -1.45
CA ARG A 45 3.95 -13.35 -1.60
C ARG A 45 3.82 -14.13 -0.29
N SER A 46 3.62 -13.43 0.83
CA SER A 46 3.37 -14.05 2.15
C SER A 46 2.14 -14.95 2.18
N PHE A 47 1.15 -14.69 1.32
CA PHE A 47 -0.07 -15.48 1.22
C PHE A 47 -0.12 -16.22 -0.11
N TYR A 48 -0.39 -17.53 -0.07
CA TYR A 48 -0.58 -18.37 -1.26
C TYR A 48 -1.80 -19.28 -1.05
N ASN A 49 -2.97 -18.75 -1.37
CA ASN A 49 -4.25 -19.35 -0.99
C ASN A 49 -5.27 -19.26 -2.13
N ARG A 50 -6.30 -20.11 -2.09
CA ARG A 50 -7.39 -20.10 -3.10
C ARG A 50 -8.50 -19.10 -2.82
N ASN A 51 -8.58 -18.53 -1.61
CA ASN A 51 -9.50 -17.46 -1.26
C ASN A 51 -8.75 -16.27 -0.67
N VAL A 52 -9.10 -15.06 -1.09
CA VAL A 52 -8.57 -13.80 -0.56
C VAL A 52 -9.69 -12.77 -0.51
N ILE A 53 -9.80 -12.06 0.60
CA ILE A 53 -10.55 -10.80 0.70
C ILE A 53 -9.61 -9.72 1.23
N PHE A 54 -9.75 -8.52 0.71
CA PHE A 54 -8.85 -7.41 1.03
C PHE A 54 -9.56 -6.08 0.83
N ALA A 55 -9.34 -5.17 1.77
CA ALA A 55 -9.75 -3.79 1.70
C ALA A 55 -8.59 -2.89 2.12
N SER A 56 -8.41 -1.79 1.38
CA SER A 56 -7.38 -0.79 1.65
C SER A 56 -7.98 0.60 1.58
N ASN A 57 -7.69 1.38 2.61
CA ASN A 57 -8.08 2.78 2.73
C ASN A 57 -6.80 3.60 2.81
N GLU A 58 -6.65 4.59 1.94
CA GLU A 58 -5.48 5.44 1.88
C GLU A 58 -5.87 6.91 1.74
N LEU A 59 -5.54 7.72 2.75
CA LEU A 59 -5.64 9.16 2.72
C LEU A 59 -4.35 9.76 2.16
N ARG A 60 -4.45 10.41 1.00
CA ARG A 60 -3.36 11.14 0.34
C ARG A 60 -3.53 12.62 0.57
N PHE A 61 -2.44 13.31 0.91
CA PHE A 61 -2.43 14.75 1.19
C PHE A 61 -1.12 15.41 0.71
N PRO A 62 -1.11 16.73 0.45
CA PRO A 62 0.12 17.44 0.14
C PRO A 62 1.02 17.47 1.38
N LEU A 63 2.25 16.99 1.24
CA LEU A 63 3.24 17.04 2.32
C LEU A 63 4.25 18.17 2.07
N ILE A 64 4.91 18.15 0.90
CA ILE A 64 5.83 19.21 0.46
C ILE A 64 5.58 19.49 -1.02
N ASP A 65 5.15 20.70 -1.36
CA ASP A 65 4.86 21.05 -2.76
C ASP A 65 6.13 21.27 -3.58
N ASN A 66 7.14 21.93 -3.01
CA ASN A 66 8.43 22.16 -3.66
C ASN A 66 9.55 22.00 -2.63
N LEU A 67 10.52 21.14 -2.94
CA LEU A 67 11.76 20.97 -2.19
C LEU A 67 12.93 21.19 -3.13
N TYR A 68 13.73 22.20 -2.86
CA TYR A 68 14.95 22.49 -3.62
C TYR A 68 16.16 22.19 -2.74
N LEU A 69 17.01 21.27 -3.19
CA LEU A 69 18.27 20.94 -2.54
C LEU A 69 19.41 21.52 -3.36
N GLY A 70 20.17 22.43 -2.77
CA GLY A 70 21.36 23.03 -3.37
C GLY A 70 22.62 22.25 -3.01
N PHE A 71 23.45 21.98 -4.02
CA PHE A 71 24.76 21.37 -3.89
C PHE A 71 25.81 22.29 -4.56
N SER A 72 27.09 22.10 -4.22
CA SER A 72 28.20 22.87 -4.80
C SER A 72 28.34 22.73 -6.33
N PHE A 73 27.73 21.69 -6.92
CA PHE A 73 27.76 21.38 -8.35
C PHE A 73 26.41 21.59 -9.06
N GLY A 74 25.40 22.15 -8.39
CA GLY A 74 24.06 22.35 -8.96
C GLY A 74 22.94 22.10 -7.95
N GLY A 75 21.69 22.22 -8.38
CA GLY A 75 20.52 22.01 -7.53
C GLY A 75 19.58 20.95 -8.08
N ILE A 76 18.91 20.22 -7.18
CA ILE A 76 17.86 19.25 -7.52
C ILE A 76 16.54 19.73 -6.91
N GLY A 77 15.50 19.82 -7.75
CA GLY A 77 14.15 20.18 -7.33
C GLY A 77 13.22 18.97 -7.34
N PHE A 78 12.54 18.74 -6.22
CA PHE A 78 11.45 17.77 -6.11
C PHE A 78 10.14 18.54 -5.99
N ARG A 79 9.15 18.16 -6.80
CA ARG A 79 7.82 18.76 -6.75
C ARG A 79 6.78 17.71 -6.41
N GLY A 80 5.76 18.14 -5.68
CA GLY A 80 4.59 17.32 -5.40
C GLY A 80 4.87 16.09 -4.53
N ILE A 81 5.69 16.26 -3.48
CA ILE A 81 5.86 15.21 -2.46
C ILE A 81 4.52 15.09 -1.72
N ARG A 82 3.91 13.90 -1.77
CA ARG A 82 2.63 13.61 -1.12
C ARG A 82 2.83 12.69 0.07
N GLY A 83 2.12 13.00 1.14
CA GLY A 83 1.96 12.09 2.27
C GLY A 83 0.83 11.11 1.99
N ALA A 84 0.93 9.92 2.58
CA ALA A 84 -0.10 8.90 2.60
C ALA A 84 -0.25 8.39 4.03
N LEU A 85 -1.48 8.32 4.53
CA LEU A 85 -1.83 7.51 5.70
C LEU A 85 -2.69 6.37 5.20
N PHE A 86 -2.49 5.16 5.68
CA PHE A 86 -3.26 4.02 5.23
C PHE A 86 -3.63 3.04 6.32
N PHE A 87 -4.70 2.32 6.05
CA PHE A 87 -5.18 1.19 6.80
C PHE A 87 -5.65 0.10 5.82
N ASP A 88 -4.99 -1.05 5.89
CA ASP A 88 -5.27 -2.24 5.10
C ASP A 88 -5.83 -3.32 6.01
N THR A 89 -6.77 -4.10 5.49
CA THR A 89 -7.35 -5.26 6.18
C THR A 89 -7.65 -6.35 5.17
N GLY A 90 -7.47 -7.61 5.56
CA GLY A 90 -7.73 -8.72 4.66
C GLY A 90 -7.50 -10.07 5.29
N SER A 91 -7.89 -11.10 4.56
CA SER A 91 -7.69 -12.50 4.93
C SER A 91 -7.41 -13.32 3.68
N ALA A 92 -6.62 -14.36 3.84
CA ALA A 92 -6.32 -15.34 2.80
C ALA A 92 -6.42 -16.74 3.41
N TRP A 93 -7.17 -17.64 2.78
CA TRP A 93 -7.44 -18.97 3.31
C TRP A 93 -7.67 -20.01 2.22
N ASP A 94 -7.48 -21.29 2.57
CA ASP A 94 -7.78 -22.41 1.68
C ASP A 94 -9.16 -22.99 1.94
N ASP A 95 -9.30 -23.88 2.92
CA ASP A 95 -10.55 -24.57 3.21
C ASP A 95 -11.45 -23.80 4.17
N GLU A 96 -10.92 -23.45 5.33
CA GLU A 96 -11.65 -22.75 6.37
C GLU A 96 -11.07 -21.34 6.55
N PHE A 97 -11.96 -20.38 6.81
CA PHE A 97 -11.54 -19.02 7.16
C PHE A 97 -10.81 -19.06 8.51
N ASP A 98 -9.56 -18.56 8.53
CA ASP A 98 -8.73 -18.52 9.73
C ASP A 98 -8.99 -17.23 10.53
N LYS A 99 -8.50 -16.10 10.01
CA LYS A 99 -8.54 -14.82 10.73
C LYS A 99 -8.48 -13.63 9.79
N MET A 100 -8.90 -12.48 10.31
CA MET A 100 -8.66 -11.19 9.68
C MET A 100 -7.31 -10.65 10.14
N LEU A 101 -6.54 -10.17 9.17
CA LEU A 101 -5.28 -9.47 9.38
C LEU A 101 -5.44 -8.01 9.00
N GLY A 102 -4.61 -7.15 9.57
CA GLY A 102 -4.60 -5.73 9.28
C GLY A 102 -3.20 -5.17 9.27
N SER A 103 -3.04 -4.05 8.59
CA SER A 103 -1.84 -3.23 8.71
C SER A 103 -2.19 -1.76 8.57
N PHE A 104 -1.38 -0.91 9.17
CA PHE A 104 -1.56 0.53 9.09
C PHE A 104 -0.22 1.21 9.07
N GLY A 105 -0.21 2.42 8.52
CA GLY A 105 1.06 3.09 8.33
C GLY A 105 0.95 4.47 7.72
N ALA A 106 2.14 5.04 7.55
CA ALA A 106 2.34 6.32 6.89
C ALA A 106 3.40 6.15 5.80
N GLY A 107 3.28 6.94 4.74
CA GLY A 107 4.21 6.88 3.64
C GLY A 107 4.39 8.20 2.93
N MET A 108 5.47 8.26 2.17
CA MET A 108 5.82 9.36 1.29
C MET A 108 5.80 8.90 -0.17
N ARG A 109 5.32 9.78 -1.03
CA ARG A 109 5.23 9.58 -2.48
C ARG A 109 6.00 10.71 -3.14
N VAL A 110 7.09 10.38 -3.82
CA VAL A 110 7.96 11.37 -4.48
C VAL A 110 7.96 11.09 -5.98
N SER A 111 7.44 12.04 -6.76
CA SER A 111 7.50 11.97 -8.22
C SER A 111 8.80 12.58 -8.73
N LEU A 112 9.60 11.79 -9.45
CA LEU A 112 10.80 12.25 -10.15
C LEU A 112 10.49 12.43 -11.64
N GLY A 113 10.57 13.68 -12.11
CA GLY A 113 10.40 14.00 -13.53
C GLY A 113 9.06 13.57 -14.14
N TYR A 114 8.00 13.44 -13.33
CA TYR A 114 6.67 12.93 -13.69
C TYR A 114 6.60 11.47 -14.18
N ILE A 115 7.74 10.79 -14.37
CA ILE A 115 7.81 9.44 -14.93
C ILE A 115 7.94 8.39 -13.83
N ILE A 116 8.77 8.69 -12.82
CA ILE A 116 9.12 7.74 -11.76
C ILE A 116 8.42 8.14 -10.48
N LEU A 117 7.75 7.17 -9.84
CA LEU A 117 7.17 7.31 -8.52
C LEU A 117 8.00 6.50 -7.52
N LEU A 118 8.58 7.20 -6.56
CA LEU A 118 9.17 6.60 -5.37
C LEU A 118 8.10 6.54 -4.27
N ARG A 119 8.02 5.40 -3.60
CA ARG A 119 7.14 5.17 -2.47
C ARG A 119 7.96 4.65 -1.31
N PHE A 120 7.80 5.31 -0.18
CA PHE A 120 8.42 4.95 1.09
C PHE A 120 7.25 4.71 2.05
N ASP A 121 7.06 3.48 2.50
CA ASP A 121 5.96 3.12 3.40
C ASP A 121 6.55 2.57 4.70
N PHE A 122 6.05 3.09 5.82
CA PHE A 122 6.34 2.60 7.16
C PHE A 122 5.04 2.04 7.71
N SER A 123 5.05 0.77 8.07
CA SER A 123 3.83 0.04 8.43
C SER A 123 4.02 -0.78 9.69
N ARG A 124 2.92 -1.04 10.38
CA ARG A 124 2.81 -2.05 11.44
C ARG A 124 1.65 -2.97 11.13
N THR A 125 1.78 -4.22 11.51
CA THR A 125 0.75 -5.25 11.31
C THR A 125 -0.04 -5.49 12.59
N THR A 126 -1.25 -6.03 12.45
CA THR A 126 -2.12 -6.37 13.56
C THR A 126 -3.03 -7.55 13.19
N ASP A 127 -3.37 -8.37 14.17
CA ASP A 127 -4.41 -9.40 14.09
C ASP A 127 -5.70 -8.95 14.81
N PHE A 128 -5.87 -7.63 14.97
CA PHE A 128 -6.95 -6.97 15.71
C PHE A 128 -6.97 -7.23 17.22
N HIS A 129 -6.01 -7.98 17.75
CA HIS A 129 -5.83 -8.19 19.18
C HIS A 129 -4.51 -7.62 19.66
N THR A 130 -3.47 -7.77 18.83
CA THR A 130 -2.11 -7.30 19.08
C THR A 130 -1.59 -6.51 17.88
N VAL A 131 -0.66 -5.60 18.13
CA VAL A 131 0.05 -4.83 17.10
C VAL A 131 1.51 -5.27 17.10
N SER A 132 2.13 -5.38 15.93
CA SER A 132 3.54 -5.69 15.81
C SER A 132 4.41 -4.70 16.58
N ASN A 133 5.42 -5.22 17.29
CA ASN A 133 6.39 -4.39 18.01
C ASN A 133 7.38 -3.70 17.06
N THR A 134 7.55 -4.24 15.86
CA THR A 134 8.42 -3.74 14.81
C THR A 134 7.63 -2.92 13.79
N THR A 135 8.30 -1.94 13.21
CA THR A 135 7.81 -1.19 12.06
C THR A 135 8.50 -1.72 10.81
N ASP A 136 7.72 -2.17 9.84
CA ASP A 136 8.17 -2.66 8.54
C ASP A 136 8.33 -1.49 7.57
N PHE A 137 9.46 -1.44 6.87
CA PHE A 137 9.77 -0.42 5.88
C PHE A 137 9.76 -1.02 4.48
N ASP A 138 8.88 -0.48 3.63
CA ASP A 138 8.74 -0.84 2.22
C ASP A 138 9.23 0.30 1.33
N PHE A 139 10.16 -0.02 0.43
CA PHE A 139 10.58 0.87 -0.65
C PHE A 139 10.06 0.36 -1.98
N PHE A 140 9.45 1.25 -2.76
CA PHE A 140 9.04 0.96 -4.12
C PHE A 140 9.50 2.03 -5.10
N PHE A 141 9.99 1.55 -6.24
CA PHE A 141 10.37 2.33 -7.41
C PHE A 141 9.64 1.80 -8.64
N GLY A 142 8.96 2.67 -9.38
CA GLY A 142 8.38 2.31 -10.66
C GLY A 142 7.41 3.36 -11.20
N TRP A 143 6.56 2.91 -12.13
CA TRP A 143 5.57 3.75 -12.81
C TRP A 143 4.31 3.91 -11.95
N ASN A 144 3.51 4.94 -12.23
CA ASN A 144 2.21 5.13 -11.62
C ASN A 144 1.19 4.17 -12.27
N PHE A 145 0.47 3.37 -11.47
CA PHE A 145 -0.51 2.36 -11.91
C PHE A 145 -1.77 2.38 -11.02
#